data_AF-A0A9W8I962-F1
#
_entry.id   AF-A0A9W8I962-F1
#
_cell.length_a   1.000
_cell.length_b   1.000
_cell.length_c   1.000
_cell.angle_alpha   90.00
_cell.angle_beta   90.00
_cell.angle_gamma   90.00
#
_symmetry.space_group_name_H-M   'P 1'
#
loop_
_entity.id
_entity.type
_entity.pdbx_description
1 polymer ?
#
loop_
_entity_poly.entity_id
_entity_poly.type
_entity_poly.pdbx_seq_one_letter_code
_entity_poly.pdbx_strand_id
1 'polypeptide(L)'
;MPNHLHLYRRLLREINRQYTSVNGNRAWAAQLRSQWVAASKDPASANRNMLAARNVLSYLMNNRKHSELISEFYPKMSEGDRIEKTAR
;
A
#
# COMPACT_ATOMS: atom_id res chain seq x y z
N MET A 1 1.77 -4.35 24.63
CA MET A 1 0.90 -3.70 23.62
C MET A 1 0.62 -4.65 22.44
N PRO A 2 -0.34 -5.59 22.55
CA PRO A 2 -0.61 -6.60 21.51
C PRO A 2 -1.25 -6.05 20.21
N ASN A 3 -1.99 -4.93 20.29
CA ASN A 3 -2.76 -4.39 19.16
C ASN A 3 -1.92 -3.83 17.99
N HIS A 4 -0.66 -3.45 18.22
CA HIS A 4 0.13 -2.77 17.19
C HIS A 4 0.78 -3.75 16.20
N LEU A 5 1.03 -4.99 16.63
CA LEU A 5 1.68 -6.00 15.81
C LEU A 5 0.80 -6.44 14.62
N HIS A 6 -0.52 -6.47 14.80
CA HIS A 6 -1.46 -6.79 13.74
C HIS A 6 -1.40 -5.78 12.60
N LEU A 7 -1.30 -4.47 12.92
CA LEU A 7 -1.19 -3.41 11.92
C LEU A 7 0.12 -3.53 11.12
N TYR A 8 1.25 -3.72 11.80
CA TYR A 8 2.54 -3.95 11.14
C TYR A 8 2.48 -5.15 10.18
N ARG A 9 1.93 -6.28 10.63
CA ARG A 9 1.80 -7.49 9.80
C ARG A 9 0.88 -7.28 8.60
N ARG A 10 -0.16 -6.45 8.72
CA ARG A 10 -1.03 -6.10 7.59
C ARG A 10 -0.31 -5.22 6.58
N LEU A 11 0.39 -4.18 7.04
CA LEU A 11 1.21 -3.32 6.18
C LEU A 11 2.28 -4.13 5.44
N LEU A 12 3.03 -4.96 6.15
CA LEU A 12 4.08 -5.78 5.56
C LEU A 12 3.52 -6.74 4.50
N ARG A 13 2.34 -7.33 4.73
CA ARG A 13 1.67 -8.19 3.75
C ARG A 13 1.29 -7.42 2.49
N GLU A 14 0.68 -6.25 2.62
CA GLU A 14 0.31 -5.43 1.45
C GLU A 14 1.53 -4.93 0.69
N ILE A 15 2.57 -4.45 1.39
CA ILE A 15 3.84 -4.04 0.74
C ILE A 15 4.46 -5.21 -0.02
N ASN A 16 4.53 -6.39 0.62
CA ASN A 16 5.12 -7.55 -0.03
C ASN A 16 4.33 -7.99 -1.25
N ARG A 17 2.99 -7.95 -1.17
CA ARG A 17 2.10 -8.34 -2.28
C ARG A 17 2.20 -7.38 -3.47
N GLN A 18 2.32 -6.08 -3.22
CA GLN A 18 2.23 -5.07 -4.27
C GLN A 18 3.61 -4.68 -4.84
N TYR A 19 4.66 -4.75 -4.02
CA TYR A 19 6.00 -4.32 -4.42
C TYR A 19 6.96 -5.51 -4.41
N THR A 20 7.21 -6.14 -3.26
CA THR A 20 8.28 -7.15 -3.14
C THR A 20 8.09 -8.36 -4.07
N SER A 21 6.88 -8.90 -4.20
CA SER A 21 6.62 -10.06 -5.06
C SER A 21 6.55 -9.72 -6.55
N VAL A 22 6.29 -8.46 -6.89
CA VAL A 22 6.10 -8.03 -8.29
C VAL A 22 7.45 -7.67 -8.93
N ASN A 23 8.33 -6.96 -8.21
CA ASN A 23 9.58 -6.44 -8.76
C ASN A 23 10.83 -6.81 -7.95
N GLY A 24 10.70 -7.68 -6.94
CA GLY A 24 11.81 -8.06 -6.05
C GLY A 24 12.28 -6.95 -5.10
N ASN A 25 11.62 -5.79 -5.09
CA ASN A 25 12.07 -4.63 -4.33
C ASN A 25 11.74 -4.77 -2.83
N ARG A 26 12.77 -5.12 -2.05
CA ARG A 26 12.69 -5.23 -0.58
C ARG A 26 12.85 -3.90 0.16
N ALA A 27 13.17 -2.80 -0.54
CA ALA A 27 13.45 -1.51 0.09
C ALA A 27 12.25 -1.01 0.90
N TRP A 28 11.04 -1.16 0.38
CA TRP A 28 9.81 -0.74 1.06
C TRP A 28 9.56 -1.53 2.36
N ALA A 29 9.81 -2.85 2.35
CA ALA A 29 9.69 -3.67 3.55
C ALA A 29 10.77 -3.31 4.59
N ALA A 30 11.99 -3.03 4.14
CA ALA A 30 13.08 -2.58 5.00
C ALA A 30 12.79 -1.20 5.63
N GLN A 31 12.27 -0.26 4.85
CA GLN A 31 11.85 1.07 5.30
C GLN A 31 10.71 0.99 6.31
N LEU A 32 9.70 0.15 6.06
CA LEU A 32 8.62 -0.07 7.05
C LEU A 32 9.19 -0.57 8.38
N ARG A 33 10.13 -1.53 8.34
CA ARG A 33 10.77 -2.06 9.55
C ARG A 33 11.57 -0.97 10.29
N SER A 34 12.36 -0.16 9.58
CA SER A 34 13.16 0.89 10.23
C SER A 34 12.28 1.95 10.88
N GLN A 35 11.23 2.41 10.20
CA GLN A 35 10.27 3.38 10.73
C GLN A 35 9.48 2.80 11.92
N TRP A 36 9.10 1.52 11.86
CA TRP A 36 8.38 0.88 12.96
C TRP A 36 9.22 0.75 14.22
N VAL A 37 10.50 0.38 14.07
CA VAL A 37 11.45 0.32 15.19
C VAL A 37 11.71 1.72 15.76
N ALA A 38 11.92 2.73 14.91
CA ALA A 38 12.10 4.11 15.36
C ALA A 38 10.87 4.61 16.15
N ALA A 39 9.65 4.35 15.63
CA ALA A 39 8.41 4.71 16.29
C ALA A 39 8.21 4.03 17.65
N SER A 40 8.78 2.84 17.87
CA SER A 40 8.68 2.14 19.15
C SER A 40 9.55 2.75 20.26
N LYS A 41 10.55 3.55 19.89
CA LYS A 41 11.47 4.21 20.83
C LYS A 41 10.95 5.56 21.34
N ASP A 42 9.95 6.15 20.67
CA ASP A 42 9.31 7.39 21.08
C ASP A 42 7.82 7.18 21.38
N PRO A 43 7.47 6.89 22.66
CA PRO A 43 6.09 6.72 23.09
C PRO A 43 5.22 7.95 22.88
N ALA A 44 5.79 9.16 22.91
CA ALA A 44 5.04 10.41 22.75
C ALA A 44 4.46 10.54 21.33
N SER A 45 5.13 9.96 20.34
CA SER A 45 4.68 9.94 18.96
C SER A 45 3.90 8.68 18.57
N ALA A 46 3.71 7.73 19.49
CA ALA A 46 3.08 6.43 19.20
C ALA A 46 1.69 6.58 18.54
N ASN A 47 0.83 7.47 19.06
CA ASN A 47 -0.51 7.68 18.51
C ASN A 47 -0.48 8.24 17.07
N ARG A 48 0.40 9.21 16.81
CA ARG A 48 0.58 9.79 15.47
C ARG A 48 1.11 8.76 14.48
N ASN A 49 2.09 7.97 14.90
CA ASN A 49 2.67 6.89 14.10
C ASN A 49 1.63 5.79 13.80
N MET A 50 0.76 5.45 14.75
CA MET A 50 -0.34 4.50 14.53
C MET A 50 -1.39 5.05 13.56
N LEU A 51 -1.74 6.34 13.65
CA LEU A 51 -2.66 6.96 12.71
C LEU A 51 -2.08 6.96 11.28
N ALA A 52 -0.82 7.36 11.13
CA ALA A 52 -0.12 7.32 9.85
C ALA A 52 -0.07 5.90 9.27
N ALA A 53 0.27 4.90 10.08
CA ALA A 53 0.30 3.51 9.67
C ALA A 53 -1.07 2.98 9.19
N ARG A 54 -2.17 3.38 9.85
CA ARG A 54 -3.53 3.06 9.42
C ARG A 54 -3.87 3.72 8.09
N ASN A 55 -3.53 4.99 7.92
CA ASN A 55 -3.79 5.73 6.68
C ASN A 55 -3.06 5.10 5.49
N VAL A 56 -1.79 4.74 5.67
CA VAL A 56 -1.00 4.04 4.65
C VAL A 56 -1.62 2.69 4.31
N LEU A 57 -2.05 1.91 5.31
CA LEU A 57 -2.69 0.62 5.05
C LEU A 57 -3.99 0.79 4.25
N SER A 58 -4.84 1.73 4.64
CA SER A 58 -6.09 2.03 3.93
C SER A 58 -5.82 2.45 2.49
N TYR A 59 -4.82 3.32 2.27
CA TYR A 59 -4.42 3.72 0.93
C TYR A 59 -3.98 2.52 0.07
N LEU A 60 -3.07 1.67 0.59
CA LEU A 60 -2.58 0.51 -0.15
C LEU A 60 -3.68 -0.48 -0.50
N MET A 61 -4.60 -0.74 0.44
CA MET A 61 -5.74 -1.63 0.20
C MET A 61 -6.71 -1.05 -0.83
N ASN A 62 -7.03 0.24 -0.72
CA ASN A 62 -7.97 0.90 -1.62
C ASN A 62 -7.39 1.03 -3.04
N ASN A 63 -6.11 1.39 -3.17
CA ASN A 63 -5.43 1.48 -4.45
C ASN A 63 -5.39 0.12 -5.18
N ARG A 64 -5.12 -0.96 -4.43
CA ARG A 64 -5.19 -2.33 -4.95
C ARG A 64 -6.60 -2.67 -5.39
N LYS A 65 -7.61 -2.44 -4.54
CA LYS A 65 -9.00 -2.76 -4.88
C LYS A 65 -9.49 -1.94 -6.08
N HIS A 66 -9.11 -0.69 -6.17
CA HIS A 66 -9.38 0.15 -7.34
C HIS A 66 -8.78 -0.44 -8.62
N SER A 67 -7.52 -0.87 -8.57
CA SER A 67 -6.86 -1.52 -9.71
C SER A 67 -7.54 -2.85 -10.09
N GLU A 68 -7.95 -3.65 -9.11
CA GLU A 68 -8.74 -4.87 -9.32
C GLU A 68 -10.09 -4.56 -10.00
N LEU A 69 -10.82 -3.55 -9.53
CA LEU A 69 -12.11 -3.16 -10.11
C LEU A 69 -11.97 -2.61 -11.54
N ILE A 70 -10.93 -1.81 -11.81
CA ILE A 70 -10.63 -1.38 -13.17
C ILE A 70 -10.33 -2.60 -14.05
N SER A 71 -9.52 -3.54 -13.58
CA SER A 71 -9.21 -4.73 -14.38
C SER A 71 -10.43 -5.62 -14.65
N GLU A 72 -11.40 -5.65 -13.74
CA GLU A 72 -12.57 -6.53 -13.82
C GLU A 72 -13.73 -5.91 -14.62
N PHE A 73 -14.03 -4.64 -14.38
CA PHE A 73 -15.25 -3.99 -14.89
C PHE A 73 -14.99 -2.98 -15.99
N TYR A 74 -13.74 -2.52 -16.18
CA TYR A 74 -13.45 -1.64 -17.30
C TYR A 74 -13.35 -2.50 -18.56
N PRO A 75 -14.25 -2.32 -19.55
CA PRO A 75 -14.12 -3.04 -20.81
C PRO A 75 -12.74 -2.75 -21.38
N LYS A 76 -12.03 -3.79 -21.83
CA LYS A 76 -10.78 -3.62 -22.58
C LYS A 76 -11.12 -2.81 -23.83
N MET A 77 -11.00 -1.48 -23.75
CA MET A 77 -11.15 -0.61 -24.90
C MET A 77 -10.15 -1.08 -25.94
N SER A 78 -10.61 -1.18 -27.19
CA SER A 78 -9.68 -1.41 -28.28
C SER A 78 -8.66 -0.28 -28.28
N GLU A 79 -7.42 -0.57 -28.68
CA GLU A 79 -6.34 0.42 -28.71
C GLU A 79 -6.75 1.65 -29.55
N GLY A 80 -7.60 1.46 -30.58
CA GLY A 80 -8.19 2.52 -31.41
C GLY A 80 -9.12 3.46 -30.64
N ASP A 81 -10.06 2.92 -29.85
CA ASP A 81 -11.00 3.73 -29.06
C ASP A 81 -10.29 4.54 -27.96
N ARG A 82 -9.19 4.01 -27.44
CA ARG A 82 -8.36 4.69 -26.44
C ARG A 82 -7.66 5.90 -27.02
N ILE A 83 -7.08 5.76 -28.22
CA ILE A 83 -6.39 6.86 -28.93
C ILE A 83 -7.40 7.96 -29.28
N GLU A 84 -8.57 7.63 -29.83
CA GLU A 84 -9.59 8.63 -30.17
C GLU A 84 -10.09 9.44 -28.96
N LYS A 85 -10.24 8.79 -27.79
CA LYS A 85 -10.73 9.48 -26.58
C LYS A 85 -9.67 10.27 -25.83
N THR A 86 -8.38 9.92 -25.97
CA THR A 86 -7.27 10.58 -25.26
C THR A 86 -6.50 11.59 -26.10
N ALA A 87 -6.65 11.60 -27.44
CA ALA A 87 -5.94 12.51 -28.34
C ALA A 87 -6.58 13.91 -28.49
N ARG A 88 -7.32 14.40 -27.48
CA ARG A 88 -7.85 15.77 -27.46
C ARG A 88 -6.99 16.70 -26.61
#